data_AF-A0A485L563-F1
#
_entry.id   AF-A0A485L563-F1
#
_cell.length_a   1.000
_cell.length_b   1.000
_cell.length_c   1.000
_cell.angle_alpha   90.00
_cell.angle_beta   90.00
_cell.angle_gamma   90.00
#
_symmetry.space_group_name_H-M   'P 1'
#
loop_
_entity.id
_entity.type
_entity.pdbx_description
1 polymer ?
#
loop_
_entity_poly.entity_id
_entity_poly.type
_entity_poly.pdbx_seq_one_letter_code
_entity_poly.pdbx_strand_id
1 'polypeptide(L)'
;MKGSMAANLFQEKCTDGGWNSIIKDPLTFLGVCPPTEGPKSLLHQATVNQNQANNFAAAQRVAGQFVKRAACGVDSYGLNTLYSVPFDTVGHWAKHNGANDGVVDFDSCAAGLNQGAFGTSYTNGFYKASLNHVDLTFRNADGWWGDDRKPTKWFECTL
;
A
#
# COMPACT_ATOMS: atom_id res chain seq x y z
N MET A 1 4.75 -6.75 6.74
CA MET A 1 4.48 -6.67 5.29
C MET A 1 5.17 -7.78 4.48
N LYS A 2 4.67 -8.14 3.28
CA LYS A 2 5.29 -9.10 2.33
C LYS A 2 5.86 -8.44 1.06
N GLY A 3 6.05 -7.12 1.04
CA GLY A 3 6.42 -6.40 -0.19
C GLY A 3 5.21 -6.06 -1.06
N SER A 4 5.42 -5.78 -2.33
CA SER A 4 4.41 -5.18 -3.21
C SER A 4 4.52 -5.76 -4.62
N MET A 5 3.41 -6.24 -5.17
CA MET A 5 3.35 -6.59 -6.59
C MET A 5 3.44 -5.36 -7.49
N ALA A 6 3.01 -4.18 -7.02
CA ALA A 6 3.24 -2.94 -7.75
C ALA A 6 4.73 -2.62 -7.85
N ALA A 7 5.55 -2.90 -6.83
CA ALA A 7 7.01 -2.76 -6.94
C ALA A 7 7.61 -3.65 -8.05
N ASN A 8 7.10 -4.88 -8.20
CA ASN A 8 7.47 -5.75 -9.32
C ASN A 8 7.07 -5.14 -10.67
N LEU A 9 5.83 -4.66 -10.78
CA LEU A 9 5.34 -3.96 -11.97
C LEU A 9 6.20 -2.72 -12.30
N PHE A 10 6.64 -1.97 -11.29
CA PHE A 10 7.47 -0.78 -11.49
C PHE A 10 8.83 -1.14 -12.07
N GLN A 11 9.43 -2.24 -11.58
CA GLN A 11 10.66 -2.76 -12.15
C GLN A 11 10.47 -3.22 -13.60
N GLU A 12 9.41 -3.96 -13.89
CA GLU A 12 9.05 -4.41 -15.26
C GLU A 12 8.84 -3.21 -16.20
N LYS A 13 8.09 -2.19 -15.78
CA LYS A 13 7.86 -1.01 -16.62
C LYS A 13 9.11 -0.19 -16.86
N CYS A 14 10.07 -0.17 -15.93
CA CYS A 14 11.35 0.46 -16.19
C CYS A 14 12.22 -0.35 -17.18
N THR A 15 12.05 -1.67 -17.29
CA THR A 15 12.71 -2.45 -18.35
C THR A 15 12.01 -2.30 -19.71
N ASP A 16 10.72 -2.02 -19.71
CA ASP A 16 9.87 -1.93 -20.93
C ASP A 16 9.81 -0.52 -21.56
N GLY A 17 10.65 0.42 -21.13
CA GLY A 17 10.68 1.79 -21.69
C GLY A 17 9.80 2.82 -20.97
N GLY A 18 9.26 2.50 -19.80
CA GLY A 18 8.61 3.43 -18.87
C GLY A 18 7.07 3.46 -18.93
N TRP A 19 6.48 4.42 -18.22
CA TRP A 19 5.03 4.54 -18.03
C TRP A 19 4.30 5.35 -19.11
N ASN A 20 2.99 5.15 -19.25
CA ASN A 20 2.10 6.00 -20.04
C ASN A 20 1.77 7.32 -19.29
N SER A 21 1.35 8.37 -20.00
CA SER A 21 1.09 9.71 -19.45
C SER A 21 0.00 9.76 -18.36
N ILE A 22 -1.05 8.94 -18.48
CA ILE A 22 -2.16 8.83 -17.50
C ILE A 22 -1.65 8.52 -16.08
N ILE A 23 -0.51 7.84 -15.97
CA ILE A 23 0.14 7.49 -14.70
C ILE A 23 1.23 8.50 -14.33
N LYS A 24 1.99 8.98 -15.32
CA LYS A 24 3.19 9.80 -15.11
C LYS A 24 2.91 11.11 -14.37
N ASP A 25 1.84 11.82 -14.68
CA ASP A 25 1.62 13.18 -14.15
C ASP A 25 1.16 13.20 -12.68
N PRO A 26 0.17 12.38 -12.27
CA PRO A 26 -0.25 12.32 -10.86
C PRO A 26 0.68 11.44 -10.00
N LEU A 27 1.37 10.45 -10.59
CA LEU A 27 2.28 9.54 -9.88
C LEU A 27 3.74 9.73 -10.34
N THR A 28 4.16 10.97 -10.53
CA THR A 28 5.55 11.32 -10.92
C THR A 28 6.61 10.63 -10.05
N PHE A 29 6.31 10.41 -8.76
CA PHE A 29 7.22 9.71 -7.83
C PHE A 29 7.33 8.19 -8.10
N LEU A 30 6.31 7.55 -8.69
CA LEU A 30 6.31 6.13 -9.08
C LEU A 30 6.85 5.93 -10.50
N GLY A 31 6.88 6.98 -11.31
CA GLY A 31 7.33 6.94 -12.71
C GLY A 31 8.85 7.06 -12.92
N VAL A 32 9.65 7.13 -11.85
CA VAL A 32 11.12 7.31 -11.94
C VAL A 32 11.80 6.00 -12.33
N CYS A 33 12.51 6.00 -13.46
CA CYS A 33 13.33 4.89 -13.93
C CYS A 33 14.83 5.28 -13.96
N PRO A 34 15.75 4.39 -13.53
CA PRO A 34 15.46 3.10 -12.88
C PRO A 34 14.78 3.28 -11.51
N PRO A 35 14.06 2.26 -10.99
CA PRO A 35 13.43 2.38 -9.68
C PRO A 35 14.47 2.73 -8.62
N THR A 36 14.10 3.57 -7.66
CA THR A 36 14.98 3.89 -6.53
C THR A 36 15.10 2.68 -5.60
N GLU A 37 16.07 2.73 -4.67
CA GLU A 37 16.32 1.60 -3.75
C GLU A 37 15.11 1.30 -2.85
N GLY A 38 14.23 2.28 -2.59
CA GLY A 38 12.99 2.08 -1.83
C GLY A 38 12.07 1.04 -2.47
N PRO A 39 11.49 1.29 -3.66
CA PRO A 39 10.69 0.30 -4.37
C PRO A 39 11.43 -1.03 -4.61
N LYS A 40 12.72 -1.02 -4.95
CA LYS A 40 13.51 -2.27 -5.12
C LYS A 40 13.57 -3.11 -3.84
N SER A 41 13.66 -2.46 -2.68
CA SER A 41 13.65 -3.17 -1.39
C SER A 41 12.29 -3.76 -1.03
N LEU A 42 11.23 -3.38 -1.75
CA LEU A 42 9.84 -3.74 -1.49
C LEU A 42 9.24 -4.67 -2.54
N LEU A 43 10.06 -5.28 -3.42
CA LEU A 43 9.60 -6.36 -4.29
C LEU A 43 8.88 -7.43 -3.47
N HIS A 44 7.85 -8.03 -4.06
CA HIS A 44 7.02 -9.01 -3.37
C HIS A 44 7.86 -10.19 -2.87
N GLN A 45 7.59 -10.65 -1.65
CA GLN A 45 8.38 -11.66 -0.94
C GLN A 45 8.47 -12.99 -1.73
N ALA A 46 7.45 -13.30 -2.54
CA ALA A 46 7.44 -14.50 -3.37
C ALA A 46 8.36 -14.43 -4.60
N THR A 47 8.89 -13.26 -4.95
CA THR A 47 9.70 -13.04 -6.16
C THR A 47 11.15 -12.69 -5.87
N VAL A 48 11.52 -12.57 -4.60
CA VAL A 48 12.87 -12.19 -4.17
C VAL A 48 13.70 -13.42 -3.78
N ASN A 49 15.02 -13.23 -3.67
CA ASN A 49 15.90 -14.29 -3.18
C ASN A 49 15.66 -14.64 -1.71
N GLN A 50 16.21 -15.77 -1.28
CA GLN A 50 16.01 -16.28 0.08
C GLN A 50 16.47 -15.29 1.18
N ASN A 51 17.54 -14.53 0.94
CA ASN A 51 18.04 -13.56 1.92
C ASN A 51 17.03 -12.43 2.16
N GLN A 52 16.47 -11.86 1.09
CA GLN A 52 15.41 -10.85 1.19
C GLN A 52 14.12 -11.43 1.77
N ALA A 53 13.75 -12.66 1.39
CA ALA A 53 12.58 -13.34 1.97
C ALA A 53 12.74 -13.56 3.48
N ASN A 54 13.95 -13.88 3.94
CA ASN A 54 14.28 -14.01 5.37
C ASN A 54 14.17 -12.66 6.10
N ASN A 55 14.58 -11.56 5.45
CA ASN A 55 14.43 -10.21 6.01
C ASN A 55 12.95 -9.82 6.18
N PHE A 56 12.08 -10.12 5.20
CA PHE A 56 10.63 -9.96 5.36
C PHE A 56 10.09 -10.78 6.53
N ALA A 57 10.48 -12.05 6.64
CA ALA A 57 10.05 -12.90 7.75
C ALA A 57 10.51 -12.36 9.11
N ALA A 58 11.74 -11.82 9.20
CA ALA A 58 12.25 -11.17 10.40
C ALA A 58 11.44 -9.91 10.76
N ALA A 59 11.18 -9.04 9.78
CA ALA A 59 10.37 -7.83 9.98
C ALA A 59 8.94 -8.17 10.41
N GLN A 60 8.33 -9.21 9.85
CA GLN A 60 6.98 -9.68 10.22
C GLN A 60 6.93 -10.16 11.68
N ARG A 61 7.97 -10.85 12.18
CA ARG A 61 8.05 -11.27 13.58
C ARG A 61 8.13 -10.07 14.53
N VAL A 62 8.99 -9.10 14.21
CA VAL A 62 9.11 -7.86 15.00
C VAL A 62 7.80 -7.08 14.97
N ALA A 63 7.17 -6.96 13.81
CA ALA A 63 5.87 -6.30 13.67
C ALA A 63 4.81 -6.95 14.57
N GLY A 64 4.69 -8.27 14.56
CA GLY A 64 3.72 -8.98 15.40
C GLY A 64 3.93 -8.82 16.90
N GLN A 65 5.15 -8.53 17.34
CA GLN A 65 5.46 -8.28 18.74
C GLN A 65 5.12 -6.84 19.15
N PHE A 66 5.52 -5.86 18.33
CA PHE A 66 5.60 -4.47 18.75
C PHE A 66 4.55 -3.55 18.12
N VAL A 67 4.04 -3.85 16.93
CA VAL A 67 3.04 -3.01 16.27
C VAL A 67 1.70 -3.23 16.95
N LYS A 68 1.17 -2.16 17.56
CA LYS A 68 -0.15 -2.16 18.22
C LYS A 68 -1.24 -1.49 17.38
N ARG A 69 -0.83 -0.73 16.36
CA ARG A 69 -1.72 0.04 15.50
C ARG A 69 -1.15 0.06 14.09
N ALA A 70 -1.98 -0.17 13.08
CA ALA A 70 -1.59 -0.10 11.68
C ALA A 70 -2.83 0.15 10.80
N ALA A 71 -2.67 0.97 9.77
CA ALA A 71 -3.68 1.17 8.75
C ALA A 71 -3.27 0.44 7.48
N CYS A 72 -4.21 -0.32 6.90
CA CYS A 72 -4.05 -1.01 5.63
C CYS A 72 -5.17 -0.60 4.68
N GLY A 73 -4.81 -0.09 3.51
CA GLY A 73 -5.74 0.29 2.46
C GLY A 73 -6.23 -0.93 1.68
N VAL A 74 -7.51 -0.93 1.31
CA VAL A 74 -8.17 -2.05 0.61
C VAL A 74 -8.99 -1.61 -0.61
N ASP A 75 -8.89 -0.34 -1.00
CA ASP A 75 -9.56 0.23 -2.15
C ASP A 75 -8.57 1.07 -2.96
N SER A 76 -8.21 0.59 -4.16
CA SER A 76 -7.21 1.21 -5.03
C SER A 76 -7.67 2.55 -5.60
N TYR A 77 -8.98 2.79 -5.66
CA TYR A 77 -9.54 4.08 -6.00
C TYR A 77 -9.44 5.05 -4.82
N GLY A 78 -9.83 4.61 -3.63
CA GLY A 78 -9.74 5.39 -2.39
C GLY A 78 -10.66 6.61 -2.38
N LEU A 79 -10.17 7.75 -1.86
CA LEU A 79 -10.89 9.03 -1.87
C LEU A 79 -10.98 9.60 -3.28
N ASN A 80 -12.04 10.36 -3.59
CA ASN A 80 -12.21 11.01 -4.89
C ASN A 80 -11.28 12.22 -5.05
N THR A 81 -10.10 12.00 -5.61
CA THR A 81 -8.99 12.97 -5.74
C THR A 81 -8.31 12.80 -7.10
N LEU A 82 -7.33 13.66 -7.41
CA LEU A 82 -6.53 13.51 -8.64
C LEU A 82 -5.71 12.21 -8.68
N TYR A 83 -5.59 11.50 -7.56
CA TYR A 83 -4.80 10.27 -7.42
C TYR A 83 -5.62 8.99 -7.62
N SER A 84 -6.96 9.05 -7.57
CA SER A 84 -7.82 7.85 -7.53
C SER A 84 -7.66 6.97 -8.76
N VAL A 85 -7.92 7.51 -9.95
CA VAL A 85 -7.84 6.77 -11.22
C VAL A 85 -6.42 6.23 -11.48
N PRO A 86 -5.35 7.01 -11.24
CA PRO A 86 -3.99 6.49 -11.34
C PRO A 86 -3.68 5.29 -10.43
N PHE A 87 -4.00 5.37 -9.13
CA PHE A 87 -3.76 4.25 -8.22
C PHE A 87 -4.64 3.04 -8.52
N ASP A 88 -5.89 3.26 -8.94
CA ASP A 88 -6.79 2.18 -9.35
C ASP A 88 -6.24 1.42 -10.57
N THR A 89 -5.70 2.18 -11.54
CA THR A 89 -5.05 1.61 -12.72
C THR A 89 -3.81 0.79 -12.35
N VAL A 90 -2.96 1.32 -11.46
CA VAL A 90 -1.77 0.60 -10.98
C VAL A 90 -2.18 -0.68 -10.23
N GLY A 91 -3.17 -0.60 -9.34
CA GLY A 91 -3.68 -1.76 -8.60
C GLY A 91 -4.18 -2.86 -9.52
N HIS A 92 -4.88 -2.51 -10.60
CA HIS A 92 -5.32 -3.45 -11.62
C HIS A 92 -4.15 -4.12 -12.36
N TRP A 93 -3.14 -3.35 -12.76
CA TRP A 93 -1.99 -3.87 -13.49
C TRP A 93 -1.01 -4.66 -12.63
N ALA A 94 -0.90 -4.33 -11.35
CA ALA A 94 -0.01 -5.00 -10.41
C ALA A 94 -0.43 -6.45 -10.12
N LYS A 95 -1.66 -6.84 -10.45
CA LYS A 95 -2.19 -8.21 -10.25
C LYS A 95 -2.03 -8.69 -8.81
N HIS A 96 -2.42 -7.83 -7.87
CA HIS A 96 -2.50 -8.18 -6.45
C HIS A 96 -3.40 -9.39 -6.21
N ASN A 97 -3.12 -10.15 -5.14
CA ASN A 97 -3.88 -11.35 -4.77
C ASN A 97 -5.25 -11.05 -4.14
N GLY A 98 -5.59 -9.79 -3.91
CA GLY A 98 -6.84 -9.38 -3.27
C GLY A 98 -7.01 -7.86 -3.20
N ALA A 99 -7.86 -7.44 -2.27
CA ALA A 99 -8.11 -6.03 -2.00
C ALA A 99 -6.81 -5.29 -1.69
N ASN A 100 -6.60 -4.13 -2.31
CA ASN A 100 -5.33 -3.43 -2.32
C ASN A 100 -5.54 -1.92 -2.38
N ASP A 101 -4.51 -1.17 -2.02
CA ASP A 101 -4.49 0.29 -2.01
C ASP A 101 -3.91 0.89 -3.32
N GLY A 102 -3.80 0.09 -4.38
CA GLY A 102 -3.13 0.43 -5.62
C GLY A 102 -1.63 0.07 -5.63
N VAL A 103 -1.00 -0.13 -4.47
CA VAL A 103 0.43 -0.47 -4.37
C VAL A 103 0.66 -1.73 -3.54
N VAL A 104 -0.09 -1.95 -2.48
CA VAL A 104 0.07 -3.04 -1.52
C VAL A 104 -1.29 -3.67 -1.27
N ASP A 105 -1.37 -4.99 -1.35
CA ASP A 105 -2.56 -5.73 -0.96
C ASP A 105 -2.66 -5.92 0.56
N PHE A 106 -3.88 -6.16 1.03
CA PHE A 106 -4.18 -6.32 2.44
C PHE A 106 -3.35 -7.44 3.10
N ASP A 107 -3.18 -8.58 2.41
CA ASP A 107 -2.43 -9.72 2.93
C ASP A 107 -0.95 -9.40 3.12
N SER A 108 -0.39 -8.62 2.21
CA SER A 108 0.94 -8.07 2.37
C SER A 108 0.95 -7.07 3.52
N CYS A 109 0.11 -6.03 3.52
CA CYS A 109 0.13 -4.98 4.55
C CYS A 109 0.04 -5.55 5.98
N ALA A 110 -0.93 -6.43 6.22
CA ALA A 110 -1.20 -7.01 7.53
C ALA A 110 -0.28 -8.19 7.89
N ALA A 111 0.69 -8.55 7.06
CA ALA A 111 1.58 -9.68 7.34
C ALA A 111 2.44 -9.45 8.59
N GLY A 112 2.36 -10.43 9.50
CA GLY A 112 2.97 -10.36 10.84
C GLY A 112 2.00 -9.86 11.91
N LEU A 113 0.83 -9.32 11.53
CA LEU A 113 -0.19 -8.80 12.44
C LEU A 113 -1.39 -9.75 12.53
N ASN A 114 -2.24 -9.55 13.55
CA ASN A 114 -3.51 -10.27 13.65
C ASN A 114 -4.52 -9.68 12.64
N GLN A 115 -4.64 -10.29 11.46
CA GLN A 115 -5.56 -9.84 10.42
C GLN A 115 -7.02 -9.77 10.90
N GLY A 116 -7.44 -10.66 11.81
CA GLY A 116 -8.80 -10.68 12.36
C GLY A 116 -9.10 -9.51 13.31
N ALA A 117 -8.08 -8.77 13.74
CA ALA A 117 -8.25 -7.57 14.58
C ALA A 117 -8.48 -6.29 13.76
N PHE A 118 -8.36 -6.37 12.43
CA PHE A 118 -8.58 -5.21 11.56
C PHE A 118 -10.07 -4.91 11.41
N GLY A 119 -10.47 -3.69 11.79
CA GLY A 119 -11.83 -3.19 11.66
C GLY A 119 -11.91 -2.00 10.70
N THR A 120 -13.13 -1.66 10.27
CA THR A 120 -13.40 -0.62 9.27
C THR A 120 -13.75 0.75 9.89
N SER A 121 -13.64 0.91 11.22
CA SER A 121 -13.79 2.22 11.85
C SER A 121 -12.43 2.85 12.09
N TYR A 122 -12.32 4.17 11.89
CA TYR A 122 -11.12 4.94 12.23
C TYR A 122 -10.75 4.89 13.72
N THR A 123 -11.66 4.40 14.57
CA THR A 123 -11.38 4.13 16.00
C THR A 123 -10.65 2.80 16.23
N ASN A 124 -10.59 1.92 15.24
CA ASN A 124 -9.87 0.65 15.34
C ASN A 124 -8.35 0.87 15.24
N GLY A 125 -7.59 0.35 16.21
CA GLY A 125 -6.14 0.43 16.18
C GLY A 125 -5.54 -0.25 14.94
N PHE A 126 -6.08 -1.40 14.57
CA PHE A 126 -5.85 -2.03 13.27
C PHE A 126 -6.98 -1.66 12.32
N TYR A 127 -6.68 -0.81 11.36
CA TYR A 127 -7.67 -0.13 10.53
C TYR A 127 -7.61 -0.61 9.10
N LYS A 128 -8.73 -1.20 8.64
CA LYS A 128 -8.93 -1.67 7.27
C LYS A 128 -9.68 -0.59 6.51
N ALA A 129 -8.93 0.24 5.81
CA ALA A 129 -9.43 1.48 5.25
C ALA A 129 -9.78 1.33 3.76
N SER A 130 -10.93 1.84 3.33
CA SER A 130 -11.29 1.98 1.92
C SER A 130 -10.57 3.20 1.31
N LEU A 131 -9.25 3.14 1.36
CA LEU A 131 -8.32 4.21 0.99
C LEU A 131 -7.23 3.64 0.08
N ASN A 132 -6.77 4.45 -0.87
CA ASN A 132 -5.61 4.12 -1.69
C ASN A 132 -4.31 4.45 -0.94
N HIS A 133 -3.18 4.12 -1.56
CA HIS A 133 -1.87 4.24 -0.93
C HIS A 133 -1.51 5.68 -0.54
N VAL A 134 -1.93 6.68 -1.33
CA VAL A 134 -1.61 8.08 -1.06
C VAL A 134 -2.55 8.69 -0.02
N ASP A 135 -3.79 8.23 0.09
CA ASP A 135 -4.71 8.73 1.10
C ASP A 135 -4.18 8.43 2.52
N LEU A 136 -3.53 7.28 2.70
CA LEU A 136 -2.84 6.88 3.94
C LEU A 136 -1.57 7.71 4.26
N THR A 137 -1.20 8.64 3.38
CA THR A 137 -0.14 9.63 3.64
C THR A 137 -0.69 10.99 4.12
N PHE A 138 -1.99 11.07 4.40
CA PHE A 138 -2.68 12.25 4.93
C PHE A 138 -2.69 13.49 4.00
N ARG A 139 -2.37 13.32 2.72
CA ARG A 139 -2.34 14.42 1.73
C ARG A 139 -3.72 14.96 1.36
N ASN A 140 -4.76 14.14 1.49
CA ASN A 140 -6.11 14.45 1.02
C ASN A 140 -7.13 14.64 2.16
N ALA A 141 -6.67 14.71 3.42
CA ALA A 141 -7.50 14.72 4.62
C ALA A 141 -8.48 13.52 4.69
N ASP A 142 -9.55 13.67 5.45
CA ASP A 142 -10.60 12.66 5.56
C ASP A 142 -11.59 12.72 4.40
N GLY A 143 -12.03 11.54 3.95
CA GLY A 143 -13.19 11.42 3.07
C GLY A 143 -14.46 11.94 3.72
N TRP A 144 -15.46 12.31 2.92
CA TRP A 144 -16.72 12.85 3.42
C TRP A 144 -17.58 11.78 4.10
N TRP A 145 -17.63 10.57 3.54
CA TRP A 145 -18.51 9.49 3.98
C TRP A 145 -17.71 8.26 4.40
N GLY A 146 -18.28 7.42 5.28
CA GLY A 146 -17.65 6.18 5.75
C GLY A 146 -16.60 6.40 6.84
N ASP A 147 -16.63 5.56 7.87
CA ASP A 147 -15.60 5.53 8.92
C ASP A 147 -14.30 4.89 8.43
N ASP A 148 -14.37 4.12 7.35
CA ASP A 148 -13.28 3.46 6.64
C ASP A 148 -12.52 4.38 5.68
N ARG A 149 -12.88 5.67 5.67
CA ARG A 149 -12.31 6.70 4.81
C ARG A 149 -11.76 7.89 5.60
N LYS A 150 -11.37 7.69 6.86
CA LYS A 150 -10.88 8.76 7.74
C LYS A 150 -9.40 8.56 8.18
N PRO A 151 -8.41 8.68 7.27
CA PRO A 151 -7.01 8.46 7.62
C PRO A 151 -6.50 9.45 8.68
N THR A 152 -6.90 10.72 8.62
CA THR A 152 -6.44 11.74 9.58
C THR A 152 -7.02 11.51 10.96
N LYS A 153 -8.34 11.27 11.06
CA LYS A 153 -8.95 10.91 12.36
C LYS A 153 -8.39 9.63 12.94
N TRP A 154 -8.13 8.61 12.10
CA TRP A 154 -7.48 7.39 12.58
C TRP A 154 -6.14 7.74 13.23
N PHE A 155 -5.30 8.50 12.54
CA PHE A 155 -4.00 8.92 13.07
C PHE A 155 -4.14 9.68 14.39
N GLU A 156 -5.03 10.66 14.48
CA GLU A 156 -5.30 11.43 15.70
C GLU A 156 -5.78 10.55 16.87
N CYS A 157 -6.60 9.52 16.60
CA CYS A 157 -7.06 8.56 17.60
C CYS A 157 -5.98 7.54 18.02
N THR A 158 -4.84 7.53 17.32
CA THR A 158 -3.74 6.59 17.54
C THR A 158 -2.54 7.16 18.29
N LEU A 159 -2.45 8.48 18.40
CA LEU A 159 -1.50 9.21 19.23
C LEU A 159 -1.86 9.09 20.73
#